data_AF-A0A9D5ZK62-F1
#
_entry.id   AF-A0A9D5ZK62-F1
#
_cell.length_a   1.000
_cell.length_b   1.000
_cell.length_c   1.000
_cell.angle_alpha   90.00
_cell.angle_beta   90.00
_cell.angle_gamma   90.00
#
_symmetry.space_group_name_H-M   'P 1'
#
loop_
_entity.id
_entity.type
_entity.pdbx_description
1 polymer ?
#
loop_
_entity_poly.entity_id
_entity_poly.type
_entity_poly.pdbx_seq_one_letter_code
_entity_poly.pdbx_strand_id
1 'polypeptide(L)'
;MSFNRVFLMTILVSCVLALVLSASSIYLFLSQSKEAKQIEVNGPVYKKIVQGKDLIADVLPPPEYIIESYLVALQLLQLSDKTELEEALTKYQQLKKDYYDRHTYWNNELPKTTQDEEKLRKSLLDLSYDPADKFYKVMDQSYLPSIKEGKMEEARKYLLTLKEEYTKHRIAIEEVVRQSSDRNSNDESMAKEIILSAEKKNQFFIIILAIVGGIILALNLVTFIFISRGVRRLSCSIISSTDKAFEVTNSVMANGNTIQASTTKQSNALQSTSATIEEITSNMKNTTENVLRVSKLTEDSVEMSNQGAQLINLTKNSMGEIADSAKKISQIISLVNDIAFQTNILAINAAIEAAKASEHGKGFAVVAIEVRDLAQRTAESAKDIRGLIELSLQKVDQGQKIVEETNKKTQEIVVKITEIQQLINQVSTGAQEQYSAVSNINSAISELDLANQELNSIVNQLATSSEEMNKEIGYINKTIKDKFAA
;
A
#
# COMPACT_ATOMS: atom_id res chain seq x y z
N MET A 1 11.72 79.81 31.81
CA MET A 1 12.19 79.04 30.63
C MET A 1 11.80 77.56 30.66
N SER A 2 11.46 76.95 31.81
CA SER A 2 11.10 75.52 31.92
C SER A 2 9.67 75.17 31.47
N PHE A 3 8.71 76.10 31.61
CA PHE A 3 7.30 75.84 31.30
C PHE A 3 7.05 75.59 29.80
N ASN A 4 7.62 76.43 28.92
CA ASN A 4 7.50 76.27 27.46
C ASN A 4 8.09 74.96 26.93
N ARG A 5 9.16 74.43 27.54
CA ARG A 5 9.78 73.17 27.09
C ARG A 5 8.97 71.93 27.51
N VAL A 6 8.46 71.90 28.73
CA VAL A 6 7.59 70.81 29.20
C VAL A 6 6.29 70.80 28.40
N PHE A 7 5.75 71.98 28.09
CA PHE A 7 4.53 72.16 27.33
C PHE A 7 4.66 71.72 25.87
N LEU A 8 5.75 72.13 25.20
CA LEU A 8 6.10 71.67 23.85
C LEU A 8 6.31 70.16 23.83
N MET A 9 6.94 69.60 24.86
CA MET A 9 7.21 68.16 24.96
C MET A 9 5.93 67.35 25.22
N THR A 10 4.96 67.83 26.00
CA THR A 10 3.66 67.14 26.17
C THR A 10 2.82 67.11 24.90
N ILE A 11 2.87 68.17 24.09
CA ILE A 11 2.22 68.18 22.77
C ILE A 11 2.94 67.26 21.82
N LEU A 12 4.27 67.26 21.85
CA LEU A 12 5.06 66.34 21.04
C LEU A 12 4.76 64.89 21.43
N VAL A 13 4.66 64.59 22.73
CA VAL A 13 4.29 63.27 23.24
C VAL A 13 2.83 62.91 22.91
N SER A 14 1.89 63.86 22.93
CA SER A 14 0.48 63.61 22.58
C SER A 14 0.29 63.43 21.07
N CYS A 15 0.97 64.23 20.23
CA CYS A 15 1.02 64.03 18.79
C CYS A 15 1.69 62.70 18.44
N VAL A 16 2.76 62.33 19.14
CA VAL A 16 3.43 61.04 18.98
C VAL A 16 2.52 59.89 19.45
N LEU A 17 1.80 60.02 20.56
CA LEU A 17 0.83 59.02 21.02
C LEU A 17 -0.36 58.88 20.06
N ALA A 18 -0.86 59.99 19.50
CA ALA A 18 -1.93 59.97 18.51
C ALA A 18 -1.45 59.36 17.18
N LEU A 19 -0.21 59.64 16.76
CA LEU A 19 0.44 58.97 15.62
C LEU A 19 0.67 57.49 15.89
N VAL A 20 1.12 57.11 17.08
CA VAL A 20 1.34 55.72 17.46
C VAL A 20 0.01 54.97 17.57
N LEU A 21 -1.03 55.55 18.14
CA LEU A 21 -2.36 54.95 18.23
C LEU A 21 -3.03 54.81 16.85
N SER A 22 -2.93 55.83 15.99
CA SER A 22 -3.44 55.74 14.61
C SER A 22 -2.64 54.74 13.78
N ALA A 23 -1.30 54.76 13.86
CA ALA A 23 -0.45 53.77 13.21
C ALA A 23 -0.69 52.34 13.74
N SER A 24 -0.90 52.18 15.04
CA SER A 24 -1.19 50.87 15.66
C SER A 24 -2.58 50.38 15.30
N SER A 25 -3.57 51.26 15.18
CA SER A 25 -4.92 50.92 14.71
C SER A 25 -4.93 50.56 13.23
N ILE A 26 -4.17 51.30 12.40
CA ILE A 26 -3.96 50.98 10.99
C ILE A 26 -3.20 49.66 10.85
N TYR A 27 -2.18 49.41 11.68
CA TYR A 27 -1.42 48.16 11.68
C TYR A 27 -2.29 46.96 12.12
N LEU A 28 -3.06 47.10 13.21
CA LEU A 28 -4.03 46.08 13.64
C LEU A 28 -5.07 45.80 12.55
N PHE A 29 -5.54 46.83 11.84
CA PHE A 29 -6.46 46.65 10.71
C PHE A 29 -5.80 45.92 9.54
N LEU A 30 -4.59 46.32 9.14
CA LEU A 30 -3.86 45.66 8.05
C LEU A 30 -3.51 44.21 8.41
N SER A 31 -3.15 43.94 9.66
CA SER A 31 -2.89 42.59 10.18
C SER A 31 -4.15 41.74 10.16
N GLN A 32 -5.25 42.23 10.75
CA GLN A 32 -6.53 41.51 10.76
C GLN A 32 -7.10 41.30 9.37
N SER A 33 -6.98 42.29 8.46
CA SER A 33 -7.43 42.16 7.08
C SER A 33 -6.59 41.13 6.31
N LYS A 34 -5.28 41.07 6.54
CA LYS A 34 -4.39 40.08 5.92
C LYS A 34 -4.67 38.67 6.42
N GLU A 35 -4.93 38.49 7.71
CA GLU A 35 -5.28 37.20 8.31
C GLU A 35 -6.70 36.75 7.90
N ALA A 36 -7.68 37.66 7.90
CA ALA A 36 -9.05 37.37 7.49
C ALA A 36 -9.13 36.89 6.03
N LYS A 37 -8.36 37.51 5.12
CA LYS A 37 -8.28 37.07 3.70
C LYS A 37 -7.68 35.68 3.51
N GLN A 38 -6.96 35.14 4.49
CA GLN A 38 -6.47 33.76 4.41
C GLN A 38 -7.54 32.74 4.78
N ILE A 39 -8.49 33.12 5.64
CA ILE A 39 -9.46 32.23 6.30
C ILE A 39 -10.87 32.37 5.70
N GLU A 40 -11.13 33.40 4.89
CA GLU A 40 -12.42 33.59 4.20
C GLU A 40 -12.78 32.45 3.23
N VAL A 41 -14.08 32.37 2.91
CA VAL A 41 -14.58 31.45 1.87
C VAL A 41 -13.90 31.79 0.54
N ASN A 42 -13.33 30.79 -0.14
CA ASN A 42 -12.41 30.91 -1.29
C ASN A 42 -11.00 31.45 -1.00
N GLY A 43 -10.65 31.68 0.26
CA GLY A 43 -9.28 31.96 0.70
C GLY A 43 -8.34 30.74 0.56
N PRO A 44 -7.02 30.93 0.68
CA PRO A 44 -6.03 29.86 0.53
C PRO A 44 -6.21 28.70 1.52
N VAL A 45 -6.64 28.95 2.75
CA VAL A 45 -6.89 27.89 3.74
C VAL A 45 -8.17 27.12 3.41
N TYR A 46 -9.26 27.83 3.09
CA TYR A 46 -10.52 27.22 2.66
C TYR A 46 -10.32 26.30 1.44
N LYS A 47 -9.57 26.77 0.42
CA LYS A 47 -9.25 25.99 -0.77
C LYS A 47 -8.47 24.71 -0.45
N LYS A 48 -7.52 24.76 0.48
CA LYS A 48 -6.79 23.56 0.94
C LYS A 48 -7.72 22.55 1.63
N ILE A 49 -8.68 23.03 2.43
CA ILE A 49 -9.66 22.16 3.08
C ILE A 49 -10.58 21.51 2.05
N VAL A 50 -11.07 22.28 1.06
CA VAL A 50 -11.89 21.76 -0.05
C VAL A 50 -11.11 20.72 -0.85
N GLN A 51 -9.87 21.02 -1.26
CA GLN A 51 -8.99 20.06 -1.96
C GLN A 51 -8.79 18.75 -1.18
N GLY A 52 -8.61 18.83 0.14
CA GLY A 52 -8.49 17.64 0.97
C GLY A 52 -9.78 16.81 1.01
N LYS A 53 -10.95 17.47 1.06
CA LYS A 53 -12.25 16.80 1.01
C LYS A 53 -12.54 16.19 -0.36
N ASP A 54 -12.22 16.90 -1.44
CA ASP A 54 -12.37 16.43 -2.82
C ASP A 54 -11.47 15.21 -3.06
N LEU A 55 -10.21 15.25 -2.62
CA LEU A 55 -9.29 14.12 -2.75
C LEU A 55 -9.79 12.87 -2.00
N ILE A 56 -10.36 13.05 -0.80
CA ILE A 56 -10.96 11.93 -0.04
C ILE A 56 -12.17 11.35 -0.79
N ALA A 57 -13.00 12.22 -1.38
CA ALA A 57 -14.17 11.81 -2.16
C ALA A 57 -13.80 11.12 -3.48
N ASP A 58 -12.68 11.50 -4.11
CA ASP A 58 -12.16 10.88 -5.34
C ASP A 58 -11.56 9.49 -5.10
N VAL A 59 -11.02 9.25 -3.90
CA VAL A 59 -10.29 8.01 -3.58
C VAL A 59 -11.17 6.97 -2.89
N LEU A 60 -12.09 7.38 -2.03
CA LEU A 60 -12.91 6.45 -1.25
C LEU A 60 -14.38 6.52 -1.69
N PRO A 61 -15.00 5.40 -2.09
CA PRO A 61 -16.42 5.39 -2.39
C PRO A 61 -17.21 5.71 -1.12
N PRO A 62 -18.17 6.64 -1.18
CA PRO A 62 -18.89 7.09 -0.01
C PRO A 62 -19.75 5.94 0.58
N PRO A 63 -19.80 5.76 1.90
CA PRO A 63 -20.53 4.66 2.55
C PRO A 63 -22.03 4.62 2.23
N GLU A 64 -22.63 5.78 1.94
CA GLU A 64 -24.03 5.90 1.51
C GLU A 64 -24.28 5.41 0.09
N TYR A 65 -23.23 5.11 -0.69
CA TYR A 65 -23.37 4.65 -2.06
C TYR A 65 -23.06 3.16 -2.15
N ILE A 66 -24.08 2.34 -2.34
CA ILE A 66 -23.98 0.86 -2.28
C ILE A 66 -23.27 0.23 -3.50
N ILE A 67 -22.49 0.98 -4.28
CA ILE A 67 -21.79 0.50 -5.48
C ILE A 67 -20.79 -0.62 -5.16
N GLU A 68 -20.03 -0.50 -4.07
CA GLU A 68 -19.12 -1.58 -3.65
C GLU A 68 -19.88 -2.83 -3.22
N SER A 69 -21.03 -2.66 -2.56
CA SER A 69 -21.87 -3.80 -2.17
C SER A 69 -22.41 -4.54 -3.39
N TYR A 70 -22.77 -3.80 -4.45
CA TYR A 70 -23.17 -4.38 -5.73
C TYR A 70 -22.00 -5.04 -6.48
N LEU A 71 -20.79 -4.46 -6.42
CA LEU A 71 -19.58 -5.08 -6.98
C LEU A 71 -19.25 -6.41 -6.29
N VAL A 72 -19.35 -6.46 -4.96
CA VAL A 72 -19.17 -7.70 -4.20
C VAL A 72 -20.22 -8.73 -4.61
N ALA A 73 -21.48 -8.33 -4.81
CA ALA A 73 -22.50 -9.24 -5.32
C ALA A 73 -22.09 -9.84 -6.69
N LEU A 74 -21.59 -9.04 -7.63
CA LEU A 74 -21.10 -9.51 -8.93
C LEU A 74 -19.89 -10.45 -8.82
N GLN A 75 -18.94 -10.16 -7.93
CA GLN A 75 -17.75 -10.98 -7.69
C GLN A 75 -18.12 -12.36 -7.15
N LEU A 76 -19.07 -12.44 -6.21
CA LEU A 76 -19.51 -13.69 -5.59
C LEU A 76 -20.03 -14.75 -6.59
N LEU A 77 -20.43 -14.36 -7.81
CA LEU A 77 -20.82 -15.31 -8.88
C LEU A 77 -19.66 -15.96 -9.62
N GLN A 78 -18.47 -15.37 -9.52
CA GLN A 78 -17.28 -15.80 -10.25
C GLN A 78 -16.29 -16.53 -9.35
N LEU A 79 -16.38 -16.33 -8.04
CA LEU A 79 -15.52 -16.96 -7.05
C LEU A 79 -15.84 -18.46 -6.93
N SER A 80 -14.80 -19.27 -7.11
CA SER A 80 -14.85 -20.73 -6.90
C SER A 80 -14.01 -21.16 -5.69
N ASP A 81 -13.10 -20.29 -5.24
CA ASP A 81 -12.26 -20.50 -4.08
C ASP A 81 -13.02 -20.17 -2.78
N LYS A 82 -12.92 -21.06 -1.78
CA LYS A 82 -13.66 -20.94 -0.53
C LYS A 82 -13.11 -19.82 0.37
N THR A 83 -11.80 -19.56 0.32
CA THR A 83 -11.15 -18.50 1.09
C THR A 83 -11.50 -17.13 0.52
N GLU A 84 -11.43 -16.97 -0.81
CA GLU A 84 -11.85 -15.72 -1.47
C GLU A 84 -13.34 -15.43 -1.25
N LEU A 85 -14.18 -16.47 -1.18
CA LEU A 85 -15.61 -16.35 -0.85
C LEU A 85 -15.81 -15.81 0.58
N GLU A 86 -15.06 -16.30 1.56
CA GLU A 86 -15.16 -15.84 2.96
C GLU A 86 -14.67 -14.39 3.13
N GLU A 87 -13.63 -13.98 2.40
CA GLU A 87 -13.15 -12.59 2.37
C GLU A 87 -14.19 -11.64 1.75
N ALA A 88 -14.78 -12.01 0.61
CA ALA A 88 -15.82 -11.23 -0.04
C ALA A 88 -17.07 -11.08 0.86
N LEU A 89 -17.46 -12.12 1.59
CA LEU A 89 -18.54 -12.07 2.57
C LEU A 89 -18.22 -11.14 3.75
N THR A 90 -16.98 -11.16 4.23
CA THR A 90 -16.54 -10.27 5.31
C THR A 90 -16.59 -8.81 4.86
N LYS A 91 -16.09 -8.51 3.66
CA LYS A 91 -16.17 -7.18 3.06
C LYS A 91 -17.61 -6.72 2.90
N TYR A 92 -18.51 -7.57 2.42
CA TYR A 92 -19.93 -7.26 2.32
C TYR A 92 -20.57 -6.88 3.67
N GLN A 93 -20.29 -7.63 4.74
CA GLN A 93 -20.84 -7.34 6.07
C GLN A 93 -20.36 -5.98 6.59
N GLN A 94 -19.08 -5.65 6.36
CA GLN A 94 -18.53 -4.35 6.72
C GLN A 94 -19.23 -3.22 5.95
N LEU A 95 -19.35 -3.33 4.63
CA LEU A 95 -20.01 -2.33 3.79
C LEU A 95 -21.48 -2.11 4.18
N LYS A 96 -22.20 -3.20 4.47
CA LYS A 96 -23.58 -3.13 4.96
C LYS A 96 -23.67 -2.37 6.29
N LYS A 97 -22.79 -2.69 7.25
CA LYS A 97 -22.75 -2.02 8.54
C LYS A 97 -22.47 -0.53 8.37
N ASP A 98 -21.46 -0.19 7.57
CA ASP A 98 -21.06 1.20 7.32
C ASP A 98 -22.19 2.02 6.68
N TYR A 99 -22.95 1.41 5.76
CA TYR A 99 -24.15 2.03 5.19
C TYR A 99 -25.20 2.36 6.25
N TYR A 100 -25.62 1.41 7.09
CA TYR A 100 -26.65 1.66 8.11
C TYR A 100 -26.20 2.63 9.20
N ASP A 101 -24.93 2.56 9.61
CA ASP A 101 -24.33 3.50 10.56
C ASP A 101 -24.34 4.91 9.99
N ARG A 102 -23.97 5.06 8.71
CA ARG A 102 -23.94 6.36 8.03
C ARG A 102 -25.34 6.92 7.80
N HIS A 103 -26.30 6.06 7.49
CA HIS A 103 -27.68 6.49 7.29
C HIS A 103 -28.29 7.00 8.61
N THR A 104 -28.00 6.29 9.70
CA THR A 104 -28.41 6.70 11.05
C THR A 104 -27.78 8.03 11.45
N TYR A 105 -26.49 8.22 11.14
CA TYR A 105 -25.81 9.50 11.34
C TYR A 105 -26.50 10.64 10.58
N TRP A 106 -26.79 10.47 9.28
CA TRP A 106 -27.43 11.51 8.49
C TRP A 106 -28.87 11.80 8.88
N ASN A 107 -29.61 10.80 9.39
CA ASN A 107 -30.93 11.01 9.96
C ASN A 107 -30.92 11.96 11.17
N ASN A 108 -29.81 12.00 11.92
CA ASN A 108 -29.64 12.87 13.09
C ASN A 108 -29.04 14.24 12.73
N GLU A 109 -28.10 14.29 11.79
CA GLU A 109 -27.30 15.48 11.49
C GLU A 109 -27.91 16.38 10.41
N LEU A 110 -28.80 15.87 9.56
CA LEU A 110 -29.41 16.69 8.51
C LEU A 110 -30.36 17.75 9.12
N PRO A 111 -30.11 19.05 8.87
CA PRO A 111 -30.95 20.14 9.37
C PRO A 111 -32.38 20.07 8.77
N LYS A 112 -33.37 20.56 9.53
CA LYS A 112 -34.82 20.48 9.20
C LYS A 112 -35.46 21.85 8.99
N THR A 113 -34.64 22.85 8.70
CA THR A 113 -35.03 24.26 8.87
C THR A 113 -35.58 24.91 7.60
N THR A 114 -35.20 24.45 6.42
CA THR A 114 -35.58 25.05 5.12
C THR A 114 -36.23 24.05 4.18
N GLN A 115 -36.97 24.55 3.18
CA GLN A 115 -37.65 23.71 2.19
C GLN A 115 -36.65 22.89 1.34
N ASP A 116 -35.49 23.47 1.03
CA ASP A 116 -34.42 22.78 0.30
C ASP A 116 -33.75 21.69 1.14
N GLU A 117 -33.61 21.91 2.45
CA GLU A 117 -33.11 20.90 3.39
C GLU A 117 -34.08 19.71 3.53
N GLU A 118 -35.38 19.97 3.59
CA GLU A 118 -36.39 18.91 3.66
C GLU A 118 -36.43 18.08 2.36
N LYS A 119 -36.19 18.72 1.21
CA LYS A 119 -36.07 18.03 -0.09
C LYS A 119 -34.82 17.14 -0.15
N LEU A 120 -33.69 17.64 0.34
CA LEU A 120 -32.44 16.88 0.44
C LEU A 120 -32.59 15.69 1.40
N ARG A 121 -33.23 15.92 2.54
CA ARG A 121 -33.52 14.91 3.55
C ARG A 121 -34.38 13.79 2.99
N LYS A 122 -35.47 14.13 2.30
CA LYS A 122 -36.33 13.14 1.62
C LYS A 122 -35.56 12.34 0.55
N SER A 123 -34.68 13.02 -0.19
CA SER A 123 -33.90 12.38 -1.26
C SER A 123 -32.89 11.36 -0.71
N LEU A 124 -32.18 11.71 0.37
CA LEU A 124 -31.19 10.82 0.99
C LEU A 124 -31.82 9.75 1.89
N LEU A 125 -32.73 10.16 2.79
CA LEU A 125 -33.21 9.29 3.87
C LEU A 125 -34.39 8.41 3.47
N ASP A 126 -35.15 8.78 2.43
CA ASP A 126 -36.29 8.00 1.99
C ASP A 126 -36.02 7.39 0.61
N LEU A 127 -35.80 8.24 -0.40
CA LEU A 127 -35.72 7.80 -1.81
C LEU A 127 -34.46 6.99 -2.13
N SER A 128 -33.34 7.31 -1.47
CA SER A 128 -32.08 6.55 -1.57
C SER A 128 -32.09 5.32 -0.67
N TYR A 129 -32.71 5.41 0.50
CA TYR A 129 -32.70 4.36 1.50
C TYR A 129 -33.59 3.17 1.15
N ASP A 130 -34.82 3.42 0.71
CA ASP A 130 -35.79 2.36 0.41
C ASP A 130 -35.25 1.30 -0.57
N PRO A 131 -34.60 1.67 -1.70
CA PRO A 131 -34.01 0.69 -2.60
C PRO A 131 -32.76 0.01 -2.03
N ALA A 132 -31.92 0.71 -1.26
CA ALA A 132 -30.73 0.12 -0.64
C ALA A 132 -31.08 -0.88 0.47
N ASP A 133 -32.10 -0.60 1.28
CA ASP A 133 -32.59 -1.55 2.28
C ASP A 133 -33.19 -2.80 1.62
N LYS A 134 -33.94 -2.63 0.52
CA LYS A 134 -34.42 -3.75 -0.31
C LYS A 134 -33.27 -4.53 -0.93
N PHE A 135 -32.22 -3.84 -1.40
CA PHE A 135 -31.00 -4.46 -1.90
C PHE A 135 -30.37 -5.37 -0.84
N TYR A 136 -30.11 -4.87 0.37
CA TYR A 136 -29.51 -5.67 1.45
C TYR A 136 -30.42 -6.82 1.90
N LYS A 137 -31.74 -6.62 1.94
CA LYS A 137 -32.71 -7.69 2.25
C LYS A 137 -32.66 -8.81 1.21
N VAL A 138 -32.72 -8.50 -0.08
CA VAL A 138 -32.61 -9.50 -1.16
C VAL A 138 -31.24 -10.19 -1.13
N MET A 139 -30.19 -9.42 -0.82
CA MET A 139 -28.83 -9.92 -0.70
C MET A 139 -28.71 -10.98 0.40
N ASP A 140 -29.19 -10.68 1.61
CA ASP A 140 -29.11 -11.60 2.76
C ASP A 140 -30.08 -12.77 2.71
N GLN A 141 -31.33 -12.51 2.31
CA GLN A 141 -32.42 -13.48 2.44
C GLN A 141 -32.49 -14.44 1.27
N SER A 142 -31.96 -14.07 0.10
CA SER A 142 -32.15 -14.85 -1.13
C SER A 142 -30.85 -15.08 -1.89
N TYR A 143 -30.05 -14.03 -2.13
CA TYR A 143 -28.85 -14.15 -2.96
C TYR A 143 -27.71 -14.93 -2.29
N LEU A 144 -27.30 -14.53 -1.08
CA LEU A 144 -26.21 -15.19 -0.34
C LEU A 144 -26.49 -16.66 -0.04
N PRO A 145 -27.71 -17.06 0.37
CA PRO A 145 -28.06 -18.47 0.50
C PRO A 145 -27.92 -19.24 -0.82
N SER A 146 -28.40 -18.71 -1.95
CA SER A 146 -28.27 -19.36 -3.26
C SER A 146 -26.80 -19.54 -3.69
N ILE A 147 -25.92 -18.58 -3.39
CA ILE A 147 -24.48 -18.71 -3.64
C ILE A 147 -23.86 -19.82 -2.76
N LYS A 148 -24.18 -19.86 -1.47
CA LYS A 148 -23.67 -20.88 -0.53
C LYS A 148 -24.15 -22.30 -0.86
N GLU A 149 -25.37 -22.43 -1.37
CA GLU A 149 -25.97 -23.71 -1.78
C GLU A 149 -25.55 -24.14 -3.20
N GLY A 150 -24.72 -23.36 -3.90
CA GLY A 150 -24.26 -23.66 -5.26
C GLY A 150 -25.32 -23.47 -6.35
N LYS A 151 -26.45 -22.81 -6.04
CA LYS A 151 -27.59 -22.59 -6.95
C LYS A 151 -27.37 -21.35 -7.83
N MET A 152 -26.39 -21.43 -8.72
CA MET A 152 -25.91 -20.29 -9.52
C MET A 152 -26.98 -19.69 -10.46
N GLU A 153 -27.91 -20.49 -10.97
CA GLU A 153 -29.00 -20.01 -11.82
C GLU A 153 -30.08 -19.23 -11.04
N GLU A 154 -30.30 -19.56 -9.77
CA GLU A 154 -31.17 -18.77 -8.89
C GLU A 154 -30.48 -17.48 -8.44
N ALA A 155 -29.19 -17.57 -8.09
CA ALA A 155 -28.38 -16.40 -7.74
C ALA A 155 -28.34 -15.37 -8.89
N ARG A 156 -28.21 -15.81 -10.16
CA ARG A 156 -28.31 -14.92 -11.33
C ARG A 156 -29.65 -14.19 -11.46
N LYS A 157 -30.76 -14.83 -11.06
CA LYS A 157 -32.08 -14.17 -11.06
C LYS A 157 -32.16 -13.09 -10.00
N TYR A 158 -31.70 -13.38 -8.78
CA TYR A 158 -31.65 -12.38 -7.71
C TYR A 158 -30.68 -11.23 -8.03
N LEU A 159 -29.61 -11.48 -8.80
CA LEU A 159 -28.72 -10.41 -9.28
C LEU A 159 -29.46 -9.36 -10.12
N LEU A 160 -30.44 -9.77 -10.94
CA LEU A 160 -31.25 -8.84 -11.74
C LEU A 160 -32.07 -7.91 -10.83
N THR A 161 -32.64 -8.46 -9.76
CA THR A 161 -33.35 -7.68 -8.73
C THR A 161 -32.41 -6.72 -8.00
N LEU A 162 -31.21 -7.19 -7.61
CA LEU A 162 -30.18 -6.36 -6.98
C LEU A 162 -29.74 -5.20 -7.89
N LYS A 163 -29.59 -5.46 -9.19
CA LYS A 163 -29.27 -4.43 -10.19
C LYS A 163 -30.37 -3.37 -10.30
N GLU A 164 -31.64 -3.79 -10.26
CA GLU A 164 -32.78 -2.88 -10.32
C GLU A 164 -32.81 -1.94 -9.11
N GLU A 165 -32.68 -2.50 -7.90
CA GLU A 165 -32.67 -1.72 -6.66
C GLU A 165 -31.42 -0.83 -6.55
N TYR A 166 -30.24 -1.31 -6.98
CA TYR A 166 -29.04 -0.49 -7.12
C TYR A 166 -29.27 0.70 -8.07
N THR A 167 -29.95 0.48 -9.20
CA THR A 167 -30.21 1.54 -10.18
C THR A 167 -31.14 2.61 -9.60
N LYS A 168 -32.18 2.21 -8.86
CA LYS A 168 -33.09 3.13 -8.15
C LYS A 168 -32.33 3.95 -7.10
N HIS A 169 -31.48 3.29 -6.30
CA HIS A 169 -30.63 3.95 -5.32
C HIS A 169 -29.66 4.94 -5.98
N ARG A 170 -28.96 4.54 -7.07
CA ARG A 170 -28.03 5.41 -7.81
C ARG A 170 -28.72 6.69 -8.29
N ILE A 171 -29.92 6.58 -8.87
CA ILE A 171 -30.67 7.75 -9.35
C ILE A 171 -31.03 8.69 -8.20
N ALA A 172 -31.41 8.15 -7.04
CA ALA A 172 -31.69 8.95 -5.86
C ALA A 172 -30.41 9.64 -5.32
N ILE A 173 -29.28 8.94 -5.27
CA ILE A 173 -27.98 9.51 -4.88
C ILE A 173 -27.53 10.61 -5.85
N GLU A 174 -27.73 10.46 -7.16
CA GLU A 174 -27.44 11.51 -8.15
C GLU A 174 -28.24 12.79 -7.87
N GLU A 175 -29.50 12.66 -7.49
CA GLU A 175 -30.32 13.80 -7.10
C GLU A 175 -29.90 14.42 -5.76
N VAL A 176 -29.44 13.60 -4.80
CA VAL A 176 -28.82 14.09 -3.55
C VAL A 176 -27.57 14.91 -3.87
N VAL A 177 -26.66 14.40 -4.70
CA VAL A 177 -25.43 15.10 -5.11
C VAL A 177 -25.77 16.43 -5.79
N ARG A 178 -26.76 16.43 -6.71
CA ARG A 178 -27.21 17.64 -7.38
C ARG A 178 -27.74 18.68 -6.39
N GLN A 179 -28.63 18.28 -5.49
CA GLN A 179 -29.21 19.18 -4.47
C GLN A 179 -28.16 19.68 -3.47
N SER A 180 -27.21 18.84 -3.06
CA SER A 180 -26.09 19.25 -2.21
C SER A 180 -25.15 20.23 -2.91
N SER A 181 -24.91 20.06 -4.22
CA SER A 181 -24.10 20.98 -5.02
C SER A 181 -24.77 22.34 -5.19
N ASP A 182 -26.06 22.35 -5.53
CA ASP A 182 -26.87 23.58 -5.62
C ASP A 182 -26.86 24.35 -4.30
N ARG A 183 -27.06 23.64 -3.17
CA ARG A 183 -26.98 24.21 -1.83
C ARG A 183 -25.60 24.80 -1.53
N ASN A 184 -24.53 24.03 -1.76
CA ASN A 184 -23.17 24.47 -1.44
C ASN A 184 -22.80 25.75 -2.21
N SER A 185 -23.22 25.85 -3.47
CA SER A 185 -23.03 27.06 -4.29
C SER A 185 -23.80 28.28 -3.74
N ASN A 186 -25.03 28.07 -3.24
CA ASN A 186 -25.83 29.13 -2.61
C ASN A 186 -25.23 29.56 -1.27
N ASP A 187 -24.83 28.61 -0.42
CA ASP A 187 -24.21 28.89 0.89
C ASP A 187 -22.87 29.62 0.72
N GLU A 188 -22.04 29.23 -0.26
CA GLU A 188 -20.80 29.94 -0.61
C GLU A 188 -21.05 31.37 -1.09
N SER A 189 -22.10 31.58 -1.90
CA SER A 189 -22.46 32.90 -2.41
C SER A 189 -22.98 33.81 -1.29
N MET A 190 -23.83 33.28 -0.40
CA MET A 190 -24.33 33.99 0.78
C MET A 190 -23.19 34.35 1.75
N ALA A 191 -22.28 33.42 2.02
CA ALA A 191 -21.12 33.68 2.87
C ALA A 191 -20.24 34.80 2.29
N LYS A 192 -20.04 34.81 0.97
CA LYS A 192 -19.31 35.87 0.27
C LYS A 192 -19.98 37.24 0.42
N GLU A 193 -21.30 37.32 0.30
CA GLU A 193 -22.04 38.57 0.50
C GLU A 193 -21.95 39.07 1.95
N ILE A 194 -22.08 38.17 2.93
CA ILE A 194 -21.95 38.51 4.35
C ILE A 194 -20.55 39.07 4.64
N ILE A 195 -19.50 38.42 4.16
CA ILE A 195 -18.10 38.86 4.34
C ILE A 195 -17.86 40.21 3.67
N LEU A 196 -18.27 40.38 2.40
CA LEU A 196 -18.13 41.66 1.69
C LEU A 196 -18.90 42.81 2.38
N SER A 197 -20.06 42.51 2.99
CA SER A 197 -20.83 43.49 3.75
C SER A 197 -20.13 43.87 5.07
N ALA A 198 -19.48 42.92 5.74
CA ALA A 198 -18.72 43.13 6.96
C ALA A 198 -17.44 43.94 6.69
N GLU A 199 -16.73 43.65 5.59
CA GLU A 199 -15.57 44.43 5.15
C GLU A 199 -15.94 45.89 4.88
N LYS A 200 -17.05 46.14 4.17
CA LYS A 200 -17.55 47.51 3.90
C LYS A 200 -17.91 48.26 5.18
N LYS A 201 -18.56 47.59 6.15
CA LYS A 201 -18.89 48.19 7.46
C LYS A 201 -17.61 48.52 8.25
N ASN A 202 -16.59 47.66 8.21
CA ASN A 202 -15.32 47.90 8.88
C ASN A 202 -14.54 49.07 8.24
N GLN A 203 -14.53 49.16 6.90
CA GLN A 203 -13.94 50.31 6.18
C GLN A 203 -14.65 51.63 6.54
N PHE A 204 -15.99 51.61 6.65
CA PHE A 204 -16.75 52.78 7.06
C PHE A 204 -16.41 53.23 8.50
N PHE A 205 -16.26 52.28 9.43
CA PHE A 205 -15.88 52.57 10.82
C PHE A 205 -14.48 53.20 10.93
N ILE A 206 -13.54 52.77 10.08
CA ILE A 206 -12.16 53.31 10.05
C ILE A 206 -12.11 54.72 9.46
N ILE A 207 -12.89 55.00 8.42
CA ILE A 207 -12.99 56.36 7.87
C ILE A 207 -13.54 57.32 8.93
N ILE A 208 -14.53 56.87 9.72
CA ILE A 208 -15.03 57.64 10.87
C ILE A 208 -13.95 57.84 11.93
N LEU A 209 -13.20 56.79 12.29
CA LEU A 209 -12.09 56.90 13.27
C LEU A 209 -10.97 57.83 12.80
N ALA A 210 -10.66 57.85 11.50
CA ALA A 210 -9.68 58.77 10.92
C ALA A 210 -10.15 60.23 10.95
N ILE A 211 -11.45 60.48 10.69
CA ILE A 211 -12.06 61.81 10.82
C ILE A 211 -12.08 62.26 12.29
N VAL A 212 -12.45 61.38 13.21
CA VAL A 212 -12.45 61.65 14.66
C VAL A 212 -11.01 61.89 15.18
N GLY A 213 -10.02 61.13 14.71
CA GLY A 213 -8.60 61.36 14.99
C GLY A 213 -8.08 62.71 14.47
N GLY A 214 -8.54 63.13 13.28
CA GLY A 214 -8.26 64.46 12.74
C GLY A 214 -8.87 65.59 13.56
N ILE A 215 -10.10 65.41 14.04
CA ILE A 215 -10.78 66.35 14.95
C ILE A 215 -10.07 66.41 16.31
N ILE A 216 -9.56 65.29 16.82
CA ILE A 216 -8.76 65.21 18.05
C ILE A 216 -7.43 65.97 17.90
N LEU A 217 -6.75 65.89 16.74
CA LEU A 217 -5.55 66.67 16.47
C LEU A 217 -5.82 68.19 16.40
N ALA A 218 -6.96 68.59 15.84
CA ALA A 218 -7.41 69.98 15.84
C ALA A 218 -7.77 70.49 17.26
N LEU A 219 -8.39 69.63 18.10
CA LEU A 219 -8.67 69.93 19.51
C LEU A 219 -7.39 70.01 20.36
N ASN A 220 -6.34 69.26 20.00
CA ASN A 220 -5.07 69.27 20.72
C ASN A 220 -4.27 70.58 20.58
N LEU A 221 -4.50 71.31 19.49
CA LEU A 221 -4.01 72.68 19.33
C LEU A 221 -4.71 73.65 20.29
N VAL A 222 -5.97 73.37 20.62
CA VAL A 222 -6.79 74.16 21.57
C VAL A 222 -6.44 73.81 23.02
N THR A 223 -6.09 72.55 23.32
CA THR A 223 -5.63 72.14 24.67
C THR A 223 -4.20 72.60 25.00
N PHE A 224 -3.44 73.19 24.05
CA PHE A 224 -2.22 73.97 24.33
C PHE A 224 -2.48 75.06 25.40
N ILE A 225 -3.71 75.54 25.49
CA ILE A 225 -4.04 76.65 26.39
C ILE A 225 -4.42 76.14 27.80
N PHE A 226 -4.77 74.86 27.96
CA PHE A 226 -5.47 74.38 29.17
C PHE A 226 -4.64 73.50 30.12
N ILE A 227 -3.57 72.85 29.65
CA ILE A 227 -2.79 71.88 30.48
C ILE A 227 -1.54 72.54 31.07
N SER A 228 -1.73 73.76 31.61
CA SER A 228 -0.85 74.34 32.64
C SER A 228 -1.15 73.77 34.03
N ARG A 229 -2.05 72.78 34.15
CA ARG A 229 -2.49 72.16 35.40
C ARG A 229 -2.65 70.65 35.27
N GLY A 230 -1.71 69.88 35.83
CA GLY A 230 -1.99 68.53 36.34
C GLY A 230 -1.06 67.39 35.88
N VAL A 231 0.09 67.21 36.54
CA VAL A 231 0.93 66.00 36.46
C VAL A 231 0.85 65.23 37.78
N ARG A 232 0.08 64.12 37.84
CA ARG A 232 0.14 63.17 38.99
C ARG A 232 -0.48 61.78 38.72
N ARG A 233 -0.20 61.09 37.59
CA ARG A 233 -0.72 59.71 37.35
C ARG A 233 0.19 58.70 36.64
N LEU A 234 1.52 58.88 36.62
CA LEU A 234 2.41 58.04 35.78
C LEU A 234 3.34 57.05 36.52
N SER A 235 3.06 56.67 37.77
CA SER A 235 4.02 55.86 38.56
C SER A 235 3.60 54.42 38.89
N CYS A 236 2.36 53.98 38.64
CA CYS A 236 1.94 52.60 38.97
C CYS A 236 1.96 51.58 37.81
N SER A 237 2.08 52.01 36.55
CA SER A 237 2.00 51.09 35.39
C SER A 237 3.32 50.37 35.05
N ILE A 238 4.47 50.92 35.48
CA ILE A 238 5.79 50.44 35.05
C ILE A 238 6.25 49.23 35.88
N ILE A 239 6.00 49.19 37.19
CA ILE A 239 6.45 48.10 38.08
C ILE A 239 5.80 46.76 37.70
N SER A 240 4.49 46.75 37.42
CA SER A 240 3.77 45.53 36.99
C SER A 240 4.21 44.97 35.63
N SER A 241 4.85 45.79 34.80
CA SER A 241 5.36 45.38 33.48
C SER A 241 6.73 44.70 33.58
N THR A 242 7.54 45.08 34.58
CA THR A 242 8.87 44.51 34.83
C THR A 242 8.81 43.11 35.43
N ASP A 243 7.86 42.84 36.34
CA ASP A 243 7.69 41.50 36.93
C ASP A 243 7.22 40.46 35.90
N LYS A 244 6.31 40.86 35.00
CA LYS A 244 5.87 40.01 33.89
C LYS A 244 7.02 39.70 32.90
N ALA A 245 7.95 40.63 32.70
CA ALA A 245 9.10 40.42 31.83
C ALA A 245 10.11 39.39 32.41
N PHE A 246 10.31 39.37 33.74
CA PHE A 246 11.10 38.33 34.41
C PHE A 246 10.47 36.93 34.29
N GLU A 247 9.15 36.84 34.46
CA GLU A 247 8.40 35.59 34.32
C GLU A 247 8.53 35.01 32.89
N VAL A 248 8.36 35.85 31.87
CA VAL A 248 8.53 35.45 30.46
C VAL A 248 9.97 35.01 30.18
N THR A 249 10.98 35.74 30.66
CA THR A 249 12.40 35.40 30.40
C THR A 249 12.81 34.07 31.06
N ASN A 250 12.33 33.81 32.28
CA ASN A 250 12.56 32.52 32.94
C ASN A 250 11.85 31.36 32.25
N SER A 251 10.63 31.58 31.74
CA SER A 251 9.91 30.59 30.94
C SER A 251 10.65 30.28 29.63
N VAL A 252 11.22 31.29 28.95
CA VAL A 252 12.02 31.10 27.72
C VAL A 252 13.27 30.26 27.99
N MET A 253 14.00 30.51 29.09
CA MET A 253 15.15 29.68 29.45
C MET A 253 14.78 28.23 29.79
N ALA A 254 13.66 28.00 30.50
CA ALA A 254 13.18 26.65 30.81
C ALA A 254 12.78 25.88 29.54
N ASN A 255 12.14 26.57 28.59
CA ASN A 255 11.81 26.00 27.27
C ASN A 255 13.08 25.70 26.47
N GLY A 256 14.08 26.59 26.49
CA GLY A 256 15.38 26.36 25.85
C GLY A 256 16.08 25.08 26.33
N ASN A 257 16.11 24.87 27.66
CA ASN A 257 16.67 23.64 28.25
C ASN A 257 15.91 22.37 27.82
N THR A 258 14.59 22.47 27.67
CA THR A 258 13.74 21.36 27.22
C THR A 258 13.98 21.03 25.74
N ILE A 259 14.18 22.06 24.91
CA ILE A 259 14.55 21.89 23.49
C ILE A 259 15.93 21.23 23.43
N GLN A 260 16.94 21.72 24.16
CA GLN A 260 18.28 21.12 24.22
C GLN A 260 18.25 19.62 24.56
N ALA A 261 17.45 19.24 25.57
CA ALA A 261 17.27 17.84 25.95
C ALA A 261 16.61 17.00 24.85
N SER A 262 15.63 17.58 24.14
CA SER A 262 14.96 16.92 23.01
C SER A 262 15.90 16.76 21.81
N THR A 263 16.66 17.80 21.47
CA THR A 263 17.70 17.81 20.44
C THR A 263 18.78 16.75 20.70
N THR A 264 19.18 16.55 21.96
CA THR A 264 20.14 15.51 22.35
C THR A 264 19.56 14.10 22.16
N LYS A 265 18.30 13.88 22.55
CA LYS A 265 17.60 12.61 22.29
C LYS A 265 17.47 12.33 20.79
N GLN A 266 17.18 13.35 20.00
CA GLN A 266 17.08 13.24 18.54
C GLN A 266 18.43 12.87 17.92
N SER A 267 19.54 13.45 18.40
CA SER A 267 20.89 13.08 17.97
C SER A 267 21.21 11.61 18.23
N ASN A 268 20.87 11.11 19.42
CA ASN A 268 21.06 9.69 19.75
C ASN A 268 20.22 8.78 18.86
N ALA A 269 18.97 9.17 18.57
CA ALA A 269 18.10 8.43 17.67
C ALA A 269 18.64 8.42 16.22
N LEU A 270 19.17 9.55 15.74
CA LEU A 270 19.84 9.63 14.44
C LEU A 270 21.07 8.71 14.38
N GLN A 271 21.88 8.69 15.44
CA GLN A 271 23.06 7.82 15.50
C GLN A 271 22.69 6.33 15.48
N SER A 272 21.66 5.92 16.24
CA SER A 272 21.14 4.55 16.16
C SER A 272 20.58 4.22 14.77
N THR A 273 19.87 5.15 14.16
CA THR A 273 19.32 4.96 12.80
C THR A 273 20.42 4.82 11.76
N SER A 274 21.50 5.61 11.87
CA SER A 274 22.68 5.50 11.01
C SER A 274 23.35 4.12 11.13
N ALA A 275 23.51 3.62 12.35
CA ALA A 275 24.07 2.27 12.58
C ALA A 275 23.19 1.17 11.96
N THR A 276 21.87 1.28 12.09
CA THR A 276 20.94 0.35 11.43
C THR A 276 21.05 0.42 9.90
N ILE A 277 21.27 1.61 9.33
CA ILE A 277 21.43 1.77 7.88
C ILE A 277 22.76 1.21 7.38
N GLU A 278 23.84 1.34 8.15
CA GLU A 278 25.10 0.66 7.82
C GLU A 278 24.93 -0.86 7.79
N GLU A 279 24.18 -1.41 8.75
CA GLU A 279 23.84 -2.84 8.77
C GLU A 279 22.98 -3.25 7.56
N ILE A 280 21.95 -2.47 7.21
CA ILE A 280 21.13 -2.69 6.02
C ILE A 280 22.00 -2.64 4.75
N THR A 281 22.92 -1.67 4.66
CA THR A 281 23.84 -1.52 3.52
C THR A 281 24.74 -2.74 3.37
N SER A 282 25.27 -3.25 4.48
CA SER A 282 26.05 -4.49 4.51
C SER A 282 25.22 -5.70 4.06
N ASN A 283 23.99 -5.84 4.58
CA ASN A 283 23.09 -6.92 4.21
C ASN A 283 22.66 -6.88 2.74
N MET A 284 22.46 -5.69 2.17
CA MET A 284 22.21 -5.54 0.74
C MET A 284 23.42 -5.94 -0.10
N LYS A 285 24.64 -5.56 0.30
CA LYS A 285 25.86 -6.00 -0.39
C LYS A 285 25.97 -7.52 -0.41
N ASN A 286 25.76 -8.16 0.75
CA ASN A 286 25.74 -9.63 0.85
C ASN A 286 24.63 -10.25 -0.02
N THR A 287 23.46 -9.62 -0.07
CA THR A 287 22.35 -10.05 -0.94
C THR A 287 22.76 -10.00 -2.41
N THR A 288 23.39 -8.93 -2.87
CA THR A 288 23.87 -8.80 -4.25
C THR A 288 24.92 -9.86 -4.60
N GLU A 289 25.89 -10.10 -3.70
CA GLU A 289 26.88 -11.16 -3.89
C GLU A 289 26.24 -12.55 -3.96
N ASN A 290 25.23 -12.81 -3.11
CA ASN A 290 24.46 -14.05 -3.13
C ASN A 290 23.67 -14.21 -4.42
N VAL A 291 23.02 -13.15 -4.92
CA VAL A 291 22.28 -13.16 -6.20
C VAL A 291 23.20 -13.54 -7.35
N LEU A 292 24.41 -12.95 -7.42
CA LEU A 292 25.40 -13.31 -8.44
C LEU A 292 25.81 -14.78 -8.33
N ARG A 293 26.05 -15.28 -7.12
CA ARG A 293 26.40 -16.68 -6.88
C ARG A 293 25.28 -17.64 -7.28
N VAL A 294 24.03 -17.33 -6.91
CA VAL A 294 22.86 -18.15 -7.27
C VAL A 294 22.62 -18.09 -8.78
N SER A 295 22.83 -16.94 -9.43
CA SER A 295 22.77 -16.82 -10.89
C SER A 295 23.74 -17.78 -11.56
N LYS A 296 25.00 -17.85 -11.08
CA LYS A 296 25.98 -18.78 -11.63
C LYS A 296 25.60 -20.24 -11.40
N LEU A 297 25.15 -20.59 -10.20
CA LEU A 297 24.67 -21.95 -9.89
C LEU A 297 23.48 -22.37 -10.77
N THR A 298 22.61 -21.42 -11.09
CA THR A 298 21.43 -21.66 -11.95
C THR A 298 21.88 -21.94 -13.39
N GLU A 299 22.83 -21.16 -13.92
CA GLU A 299 23.44 -21.40 -15.24
C GLU A 299 24.08 -22.80 -15.31
N ASP A 300 24.91 -23.16 -14.32
CA ASP A 300 25.56 -24.47 -14.26
C ASP A 300 24.52 -25.61 -14.15
N SER A 301 23.41 -25.38 -13.43
CA SER A 301 22.31 -26.35 -13.29
C SER A 301 21.54 -26.57 -14.60
N VAL A 302 21.37 -25.52 -15.42
CA VAL A 302 20.80 -25.64 -16.77
C VAL A 302 21.73 -26.49 -17.65
N GLU A 303 23.03 -26.22 -17.63
CA GLU A 303 24.01 -26.98 -18.39
C GLU A 303 23.98 -28.47 -18.00
N MET A 304 24.04 -28.77 -16.70
CA MET A 304 23.95 -30.15 -16.20
C MET A 304 22.63 -30.84 -16.61
N SER A 305 21.51 -30.13 -16.57
CA SER A 305 20.21 -30.69 -16.97
C SER A 305 20.16 -30.99 -18.47
N ASN A 306 20.78 -30.14 -19.30
CA ASN A 306 20.90 -30.38 -20.74
C ASN A 306 21.79 -31.59 -21.06
N GLN A 307 22.93 -31.73 -20.36
CA GLN A 307 23.77 -32.93 -20.47
C GLN A 307 23.01 -34.19 -20.03
N GLY A 308 22.22 -34.10 -18.96
CA GLY A 308 21.33 -35.18 -18.51
C GLY A 308 20.30 -35.58 -19.57
N ALA A 309 19.66 -34.61 -20.23
CA ALA A 309 18.72 -34.87 -21.32
C ALA A 309 19.39 -35.57 -22.52
N GLN A 310 20.65 -35.23 -22.83
CA GLN A 310 21.42 -35.93 -23.87
C GLN A 310 21.67 -37.39 -23.50
N LEU A 311 22.09 -37.67 -22.24
CA LEU A 311 22.31 -39.03 -21.76
C LEU A 311 21.03 -39.87 -21.75
N ILE A 312 19.88 -39.28 -21.42
CA ILE A 312 18.57 -39.94 -21.47
C ILE A 312 18.23 -40.33 -22.92
N ASN A 313 18.48 -39.45 -23.89
CA ASN A 313 18.28 -39.77 -25.30
C ASN A 313 19.20 -40.89 -25.79
N LEU A 314 20.47 -40.89 -25.38
CA LEU A 314 21.39 -41.99 -25.66
C LEU A 314 20.88 -43.31 -25.08
N THR A 315 20.40 -43.28 -23.83
CA THR A 315 19.84 -44.47 -23.15
C THR A 315 18.60 -44.99 -23.88
N LYS A 316 17.71 -44.10 -24.34
CA LYS A 316 16.54 -44.45 -25.15
C LYS A 316 16.95 -45.18 -26.44
N ASN A 317 17.97 -44.68 -27.13
CA ASN A 317 18.49 -45.30 -28.35
C ASN A 317 19.06 -46.69 -28.07
N SER A 318 19.90 -46.85 -27.04
CA SER A 318 20.46 -48.16 -26.66
C SER A 318 19.38 -49.17 -26.26
N MET A 319 18.31 -48.75 -25.58
CA MET A 319 17.16 -49.62 -25.29
C MET A 319 16.45 -50.08 -26.58
N GLY A 320 16.36 -49.19 -27.58
CA GLY A 320 15.86 -49.55 -28.91
C GLY A 320 16.72 -50.61 -29.60
N GLU A 321 18.04 -50.44 -29.60
CA GLU A 321 18.98 -51.41 -30.18
C GLU A 321 18.93 -52.79 -29.48
N ILE A 322 18.75 -52.81 -28.15
CA ILE A 322 18.54 -54.04 -27.38
C ILE A 322 17.22 -54.71 -27.77
N ALA A 323 16.13 -53.94 -27.92
CA ALA A 323 14.83 -54.48 -28.34
C ALA A 323 14.91 -55.12 -29.74
N ASP A 324 15.58 -54.45 -30.68
CA ASP A 324 15.77 -54.97 -32.04
C ASP A 324 16.66 -56.22 -32.06
N SER A 325 17.70 -56.26 -31.23
CA SER A 325 18.55 -57.44 -31.07
C SER A 325 17.77 -58.62 -30.47
N ALA A 326 16.95 -58.39 -29.44
CA ALA A 326 16.10 -59.41 -28.85
C ALA A 326 15.05 -59.96 -29.84
N LYS A 327 14.46 -59.11 -30.69
CA LYS A 327 13.57 -59.55 -31.77
C LYS A 327 14.28 -60.48 -32.77
N LYS A 328 15.52 -60.16 -33.17
CA LYS A 328 16.32 -61.02 -34.06
C LYS A 328 16.61 -62.37 -33.42
N ILE A 329 16.96 -62.40 -32.13
CA ILE A 329 17.18 -63.67 -31.41
C ILE A 329 15.88 -64.48 -31.35
N SER A 330 14.72 -63.84 -31.10
CA SER A 330 13.41 -64.53 -31.10
C SER A 330 13.09 -65.21 -32.45
N GLN A 331 13.45 -64.56 -33.56
CA GLN A 331 13.32 -65.14 -34.90
C GLN A 331 14.24 -66.36 -35.09
N ILE A 332 15.50 -66.28 -34.65
CA ILE A 332 16.46 -67.40 -34.72
C ILE A 332 15.98 -68.58 -33.88
N ILE A 333 15.49 -68.34 -32.67
CA ILE A 333 14.98 -69.39 -31.78
C ILE A 333 13.70 -70.04 -32.35
N SER A 334 12.88 -69.28 -33.08
CA SER A 334 11.76 -69.86 -33.81
C SER A 334 12.22 -70.78 -34.93
N LEU A 335 13.22 -70.38 -35.70
CA LEU A 335 13.84 -71.27 -36.70
C LEU A 335 14.45 -72.54 -36.06
N VAL A 336 15.11 -72.43 -34.90
CA VAL A 336 15.68 -73.58 -34.18
C VAL A 336 14.57 -74.56 -33.75
N ASN A 337 13.46 -74.04 -33.23
CA ASN A 337 12.30 -74.86 -32.88
C ASN A 337 11.71 -75.57 -34.11
N ASP A 338 11.66 -74.89 -35.26
CA ASP A 338 11.17 -75.48 -36.52
C ASP A 338 12.12 -76.59 -37.02
N ILE A 339 13.44 -76.38 -36.92
CA ILE A 339 14.45 -77.41 -37.23
C ILE A 339 14.32 -78.62 -36.30
N ALA A 340 14.13 -78.39 -35.00
CA ALA A 340 13.92 -79.46 -34.02
C ALA A 340 12.65 -80.27 -34.35
N PHE A 341 11.56 -79.60 -34.73
CA PHE A 341 10.34 -80.26 -35.18
C PHE A 341 10.56 -81.09 -36.45
N GLN A 342 11.23 -80.54 -37.46
CA GLN A 342 11.57 -81.28 -38.69
C GLN A 342 12.46 -82.49 -38.41
N THR A 343 13.44 -82.34 -37.51
CA THR A 343 14.35 -83.44 -37.10
C THR A 343 13.58 -84.54 -36.38
N ASN A 344 12.62 -84.17 -35.53
CA ASN A 344 11.72 -85.13 -34.86
C ASN A 344 10.87 -85.92 -35.87
N ILE A 345 10.35 -85.27 -36.92
CA ILE A 345 9.61 -85.96 -38.00
C ILE A 345 10.53 -86.91 -38.80
N LEU A 346 11.75 -86.47 -39.14
CA LEU A 346 12.75 -87.30 -39.80
C LEU A 346 13.12 -88.54 -38.96
N ALA A 347 13.30 -88.37 -37.65
CA ALA A 347 13.61 -89.46 -36.72
C ALA A 347 12.47 -90.48 -36.64
N ILE A 348 11.21 -90.02 -36.63
CA ILE A 348 10.03 -90.90 -36.70
C ILE A 348 10.03 -91.69 -38.01
N ASN A 349 10.29 -91.04 -39.15
CA ASN A 349 10.37 -91.72 -40.44
C ASN A 349 11.49 -92.77 -40.48
N ALA A 350 12.66 -92.44 -39.91
CA ALA A 350 13.79 -93.37 -39.80
C ALA A 350 13.46 -94.56 -38.89
N ALA A 351 12.78 -94.34 -37.77
CA ALA A 351 12.33 -95.40 -36.87
C ALA A 351 11.34 -96.35 -37.58
N ILE A 352 10.43 -95.82 -38.40
CA ILE A 352 9.48 -96.62 -39.20
C ILE A 352 10.24 -97.48 -40.21
N GLU A 353 11.19 -96.92 -40.96
CA GLU A 353 11.93 -97.68 -41.97
C GLU A 353 12.87 -98.72 -41.34
N ALA A 354 13.44 -98.41 -40.16
CA ALA A 354 14.20 -99.37 -39.36
C ALA A 354 13.32 -100.54 -38.88
N ALA A 355 12.06 -100.28 -38.48
CA ALA A 355 11.12 -101.34 -38.11
C ALA A 355 10.81 -102.26 -39.31
N LYS A 356 10.70 -101.67 -40.51
CA LYS A 356 10.46 -102.35 -41.78
C LYS A 356 11.61 -103.30 -42.17
N ALA A 357 12.85 -102.93 -41.86
CA ALA A 357 14.04 -103.75 -42.09
C ALA A 357 14.22 -104.92 -41.08
N SER A 358 13.32 -105.07 -40.11
CA SER A 358 13.30 -106.19 -39.14
C SER A 358 14.64 -106.39 -38.41
N GLU A 359 15.28 -107.57 -38.51
CA GLU A 359 16.55 -107.90 -37.83
C GLU A 359 17.70 -106.96 -38.21
N HIS A 360 17.78 -106.53 -39.47
CA HIS A 360 18.86 -105.66 -39.95
C HIS A 360 18.71 -104.20 -39.53
N GLY A 361 17.51 -103.79 -39.09
CA GLY A 361 17.19 -102.41 -38.72
C GLY A 361 17.39 -102.09 -37.24
N LYS A 362 17.67 -103.07 -36.37
CA LYS A 362 17.73 -102.89 -34.90
C LYS A 362 18.68 -101.77 -34.47
N GLY A 363 19.87 -101.67 -35.07
CA GLY A 363 20.82 -100.59 -34.77
C GLY A 363 20.34 -99.21 -35.21
N PHE A 364 19.73 -99.11 -36.39
CA PHE A 364 19.14 -97.86 -36.88
C PHE A 364 17.94 -97.41 -36.05
N ALA A 365 17.14 -98.35 -35.52
CA ALA A 365 16.01 -98.03 -34.64
C ALA A 365 16.46 -97.33 -33.35
N VAL A 366 17.57 -97.78 -32.74
CA VAL A 366 18.14 -97.14 -31.55
C VAL A 366 18.61 -95.71 -31.86
N VAL A 367 19.34 -95.53 -32.97
CA VAL A 367 19.78 -94.19 -33.40
C VAL A 367 18.59 -93.27 -33.67
N ALA A 368 17.53 -93.77 -34.31
CA ALA A 368 16.33 -92.99 -34.58
C ALA A 368 15.61 -92.53 -33.30
N ILE A 369 15.57 -93.37 -32.26
CA ILE A 369 15.03 -92.99 -30.94
C ILE A 369 15.89 -91.91 -30.29
N GLU A 370 17.21 -92.06 -30.31
CA GLU A 370 18.14 -91.08 -29.72
C GLU A 370 18.05 -89.71 -30.42
N VAL A 371 17.97 -89.70 -31.76
CA VAL A 371 17.78 -88.48 -32.55
C VAL A 371 16.44 -87.83 -32.23
N ARG A 372 15.39 -88.65 -32.03
CA ARG A 372 14.06 -88.16 -31.64
C ARG A 372 14.10 -87.49 -30.26
N ASP A 373 14.71 -88.12 -29.27
CA ASP A 373 14.83 -87.57 -27.91
C ASP A 373 15.62 -86.25 -27.93
N LEU A 374 16.74 -86.21 -28.66
CA LEU A 374 17.53 -85.00 -28.85
C LEU A 374 16.72 -83.87 -29.50
N ALA A 375 15.90 -84.19 -30.50
CA ALA A 375 15.02 -83.21 -31.15
C ALA A 375 13.94 -82.67 -30.19
N GLN A 376 13.33 -83.54 -29.37
CA GLN A 376 12.36 -83.11 -28.35
C GLN A 376 13.01 -82.20 -27.30
N ARG A 377 14.18 -82.58 -26.78
CA ARG A 377 14.96 -81.77 -25.82
C ARG A 377 15.38 -80.42 -26.41
N THR A 378 15.72 -80.38 -27.70
CA THR A 378 16.05 -79.14 -28.42
C THR A 378 14.83 -78.23 -28.53
N ALA A 379 13.65 -78.77 -28.86
CA ALA A 379 12.40 -78.00 -28.94
C ALA A 379 11.99 -77.43 -27.57
N GLU A 380 12.13 -78.21 -26.50
CA GLU A 380 11.88 -77.75 -25.13
C GLU A 380 12.82 -76.61 -24.73
N SER A 381 14.13 -76.77 -24.98
CA SER A 381 15.12 -75.71 -24.73
C SER A 381 14.85 -74.45 -25.54
N ALA A 382 14.43 -74.59 -26.81
CA ALA A 382 14.07 -73.46 -27.66
C ALA A 382 12.84 -72.71 -27.11
N LYS A 383 11.85 -73.44 -26.59
CA LYS A 383 10.67 -72.85 -25.94
C LYS A 383 11.05 -72.05 -24.69
N ASP A 384 11.92 -72.59 -23.86
CA ASP A 384 12.39 -71.91 -22.64
C ASP A 384 13.17 -70.62 -22.98
N ILE A 385 14.09 -70.69 -23.95
CA ILE A 385 14.83 -69.51 -24.44
C ILE A 385 13.86 -68.46 -25.00
N ARG A 386 12.83 -68.87 -25.75
CA ARG A 386 11.80 -67.94 -26.25
C ARG A 386 11.08 -67.23 -25.11
N GLY A 387 10.69 -67.95 -24.06
CA GLY A 387 10.07 -67.37 -22.87
C GLY A 387 10.96 -66.34 -22.18
N LEU A 388 12.27 -66.62 -22.07
CA LEU A 388 13.24 -65.65 -21.53
C LEU A 388 13.36 -64.39 -22.39
N ILE A 389 13.39 -64.53 -23.71
CA ILE A 389 13.45 -63.38 -24.64
C ILE A 389 12.18 -62.53 -24.54
N GLU A 390 11.01 -63.16 -24.45
CA GLU A 390 9.73 -62.47 -24.32
C GLU A 390 9.66 -61.67 -23.01
N LEU A 391 10.15 -62.25 -21.91
CA LEU A 391 10.33 -61.54 -20.65
C LEU A 391 11.33 -60.38 -20.77
N SER A 392 12.46 -60.57 -21.45
CA SER A 392 13.44 -59.49 -21.70
C SER A 392 12.83 -58.34 -22.51
N LEU A 393 12.04 -58.63 -23.54
CA LEU A 393 11.33 -57.61 -24.33
C LEU A 393 10.34 -56.82 -23.47
N GLN A 394 9.58 -57.49 -22.58
CA GLN A 394 8.70 -56.80 -21.63
C GLN A 394 9.48 -55.87 -20.69
N LYS A 395 10.66 -56.30 -20.22
CA LYS A 395 11.53 -55.48 -19.36
C LYS A 395 12.11 -54.26 -20.10
N VAL A 396 12.48 -54.43 -21.38
CA VAL A 396 12.95 -53.32 -22.21
C VAL A 396 11.82 -52.32 -22.49
N ASP A 397 10.59 -52.78 -22.76
CA ASP A 397 9.41 -51.90 -22.91
C ASP A 397 9.12 -51.09 -21.64
N GLN A 398 9.18 -51.75 -20.47
CA GLN A 398 9.08 -51.06 -19.18
C GLN A 398 10.21 -50.03 -19.02
N GLY A 399 11.45 -50.39 -19.35
CA GLY A 399 12.60 -49.48 -19.32
C GLY A 399 12.41 -48.27 -20.22
N GLN A 400 11.91 -48.44 -21.44
CA GLN A 400 11.63 -47.34 -22.37
C GLN A 400 10.58 -46.38 -21.80
N LYS A 401 9.51 -46.88 -21.17
CA LYS A 401 8.50 -46.02 -20.51
C LYS A 401 9.10 -45.19 -19.38
N ILE A 402 9.94 -45.81 -18.55
CA ILE A 402 10.63 -45.11 -17.45
C ILE A 402 11.57 -44.03 -18.01
N VAL A 403 12.32 -44.32 -19.07
CA VAL A 403 13.21 -43.36 -19.73
C VAL A 403 12.42 -42.18 -20.33
N GLU A 404 11.26 -42.45 -20.95
CA GLU A 404 10.38 -41.40 -21.49
C GLU A 404 9.82 -40.49 -20.38
N GLU A 405 9.35 -41.08 -19.28
CA GLU A 405 8.87 -40.32 -18.12
C GLU A 405 10.01 -39.51 -17.47
N THR A 406 11.20 -40.11 -17.36
CA THR A 406 12.40 -39.42 -16.85
C THR A 406 12.76 -38.24 -17.73
N ASN A 407 12.72 -38.40 -19.06
CA ASN A 407 12.96 -37.31 -20.01
C ASN A 407 11.99 -36.14 -19.79
N LYS A 408 10.69 -36.44 -19.65
CA LYS A 408 9.67 -35.42 -19.37
C LYS A 408 9.95 -34.69 -18.05
N LYS A 409 10.31 -35.42 -16.99
CA LYS A 409 10.66 -34.82 -15.70
C LYS A 409 11.93 -33.96 -15.77
N THR A 410 12.94 -34.36 -16.53
CA THR A 410 14.12 -33.54 -16.78
C THR A 410 13.78 -32.25 -17.53
N GLN A 411 12.87 -32.29 -18.49
CA GLN A 411 12.38 -31.07 -19.17
C GLN A 411 11.61 -30.14 -18.22
N GLU A 412 10.75 -30.70 -17.35
CA GLU A 412 10.07 -29.92 -16.30
C GLU A 412 11.07 -29.23 -15.36
N ILE A 413 12.18 -29.91 -15.01
CA ILE A 413 13.27 -29.32 -14.20
C ILE A 413 13.91 -28.13 -14.93
N VAL A 414 14.23 -28.25 -16.23
CA VAL A 414 14.82 -27.14 -17.01
C VAL A 414 13.90 -25.91 -17.01
N VAL A 415 12.59 -26.12 -17.18
CA VAL A 415 11.61 -25.03 -17.10
C VAL A 415 11.64 -24.37 -15.72
N LYS A 416 11.67 -25.16 -14.64
CA LYS A 416 11.72 -24.62 -13.27
C LYS A 416 13.01 -23.87 -12.96
N ILE A 417 14.16 -24.33 -13.47
CA ILE A 417 15.44 -23.60 -13.34
C ILE A 417 15.38 -22.27 -14.09
N THR A 418 14.70 -22.23 -15.24
CA THR A 418 14.49 -20.99 -16.01
C THR A 418 13.60 -20.00 -15.26
N GLU A 419 12.53 -20.47 -14.61
CA GLU A 419 11.70 -19.63 -13.72
C GLU A 419 12.53 -19.06 -12.56
N ILE A 420 13.41 -19.87 -11.93
CA ILE A 420 14.33 -19.41 -10.88
C ILE A 420 15.24 -18.30 -11.41
N GLN A 421 15.74 -18.41 -12.64
CA GLN A 421 16.58 -17.37 -13.24
C GLN A 421 15.82 -16.03 -13.41
N GLN A 422 14.53 -16.07 -13.74
CA GLN A 422 13.69 -14.87 -13.77
C GLN A 422 13.51 -14.25 -12.39
N LEU A 423 13.29 -15.08 -11.36
CA LEU A 423 13.18 -14.61 -9.97
C LEU A 423 14.48 -13.96 -9.48
N ILE A 424 15.64 -14.54 -9.82
CA ILE A 424 16.96 -13.97 -9.48
C ILE A 424 17.13 -12.58 -10.11
N ASN A 425 16.70 -12.40 -11.36
CA ASN A 425 16.73 -11.07 -12.02
C ASN A 425 15.82 -10.06 -11.31
N GLN A 426 14.65 -10.48 -10.84
CA GLN A 426 13.75 -9.63 -10.05
C GLN A 426 14.38 -9.25 -8.70
N VAL A 427 14.99 -10.21 -7.99
CA VAL A 427 15.69 -9.94 -6.73
C VAL A 427 16.88 -9.01 -6.95
N SER A 428 17.64 -9.18 -8.04
CA SER A 428 18.74 -8.28 -8.41
C SER A 428 18.25 -6.85 -8.64
N THR A 429 17.12 -6.70 -9.33
CA THR A 429 16.53 -5.38 -9.60
C THR A 429 16.05 -4.74 -8.31
N GLY A 430 15.31 -5.48 -7.48
CA GLY A 430 14.84 -5.00 -6.18
C GLY A 430 16.00 -4.65 -5.23
N ALA A 431 17.10 -5.40 -5.23
CA ALA A 431 18.29 -5.06 -4.46
C ALA A 431 18.93 -3.74 -4.92
N GLN A 432 18.95 -3.45 -6.21
CA GLN A 432 19.46 -2.19 -6.76
C GLN A 432 18.56 -1.00 -6.38
N GLU A 433 17.24 -1.20 -6.39
CA GLU A 433 16.27 -0.19 -5.94
C GLU A 433 16.41 0.08 -4.44
N GLN A 434 16.53 -0.96 -3.62
CA GLN A 434 16.79 -0.83 -2.18
C GLN A 434 18.10 -0.09 -1.91
N TYR A 435 19.16 -0.37 -2.68
CA TYR A 435 20.43 0.35 -2.56
C TYR A 435 20.25 1.85 -2.78
N SER A 436 19.49 2.21 -3.82
CA SER A 436 19.18 3.61 -4.14
C SER A 436 18.32 4.26 -3.04
N ALA A 437 17.33 3.54 -2.51
CA ALA A 437 16.49 4.02 -1.42
C ALA A 437 17.30 4.27 -0.13
N VAL A 438 18.19 3.35 0.23
CA VAL A 438 19.07 3.50 1.39
C VAL A 438 20.04 4.67 1.22
N SER A 439 20.56 4.89 0.00
CA SER A 439 21.37 6.08 -0.30
C SER A 439 20.60 7.39 -0.07
N ASN A 440 19.32 7.43 -0.43
CA ASN A 440 18.46 8.60 -0.19
C ASN A 440 18.20 8.80 1.31
N ILE A 441 17.97 7.72 2.07
CA ILE A 441 17.79 7.80 3.52
C ILE A 441 19.07 8.31 4.19
N ASN A 442 20.25 7.82 3.77
CA ASN A 442 21.53 8.34 4.27
C ASN A 442 21.69 9.84 4.02
N SER A 443 21.29 10.33 2.84
CA SER A 443 21.32 11.76 2.52
C SER A 443 20.37 12.55 3.42
N ALA A 444 19.14 12.06 3.63
CA ALA A 444 18.16 12.69 4.52
C ALA A 444 18.62 12.71 5.99
N ILE A 445 19.32 11.68 6.46
CA ILE A 445 19.91 11.66 7.82
C ILE A 445 21.02 12.70 7.93
N SER A 446 21.85 12.85 6.91
CA SER A 446 22.89 13.89 6.90
C SER A 446 22.27 15.29 6.96
N GLU A 447 21.16 15.53 6.26
CA GLU A 447 20.42 16.79 6.34
C GLU A 447 19.78 17.01 7.71
N LEU A 448 19.18 15.97 8.30
CA LEU A 448 18.62 16.03 9.65
C LEU A 448 19.69 16.31 10.71
N ASP A 449 20.88 15.73 10.58
CA ASP A 449 22.00 16.01 11.49
C ASP A 449 22.43 17.48 11.39
N LEU A 450 22.56 18.02 10.18
CA LEU A 450 22.86 19.45 9.97
C LEU A 450 21.79 20.36 10.60
N ALA A 451 20.51 20.06 10.37
CA ALA A 451 19.42 20.82 10.99
C ALA A 451 19.43 20.71 12.52
N ASN A 452 19.80 19.55 13.07
CA ASN A 452 19.91 19.34 14.52
C ASN A 452 21.09 20.14 15.12
N GLN A 453 22.21 20.24 14.40
CA GLN A 453 23.34 21.11 14.78
C GLN A 453 22.97 22.59 14.72
N GLU A 454 22.22 23.02 13.69
CA GLU A 454 21.72 24.39 13.58
C GLU A 454 20.75 24.72 14.72
N LEU A 455 19.83 23.81 15.05
CA LEU A 455 18.91 23.97 16.18
C LEU A 455 19.66 24.13 17.52
N ASN A 456 20.70 23.32 17.76
CA ASN A 456 21.58 23.50 18.93
C ASN A 456 22.21 24.90 18.97
N SER A 457 22.68 25.42 17.82
CA SER A 457 23.24 26.77 17.72
C SER A 457 22.21 27.84 18.09
N ILE A 458 20.98 27.74 17.56
CA ILE A 458 19.89 28.67 17.84
C ILE A 458 19.48 28.63 19.32
N VAL A 459 19.40 27.44 19.93
CA VAL A 459 19.07 27.29 21.36
C VAL A 459 20.15 27.93 22.24
N ASN A 460 21.43 27.76 21.90
CA ASN A 460 22.53 28.42 22.60
C ASN A 460 22.44 29.95 22.49
N GLN A 461 22.16 30.49 21.29
CA GLN A 461 21.96 31.93 21.09
C GLN A 461 20.76 32.48 21.88
N LEU A 462 19.66 31.71 21.94
CA LEU A 462 18.46 32.06 22.72
C LEU A 462 18.76 32.10 24.22
N ALA A 463 19.57 31.16 24.72
CA ALA A 463 20.01 31.14 26.11
C ALA A 463 20.84 32.39 26.45
N THR A 464 21.82 32.74 25.61
CA THR A 464 22.63 33.96 25.79
C THR A 464 21.77 35.23 25.76
N SER A 465 20.86 35.35 24.79
CA SER A 465 19.97 36.52 24.66
C SER A 465 19.03 36.66 25.86
N SER A 466 18.53 35.54 26.39
CA SER A 466 17.68 35.53 27.58
C SER A 466 18.44 35.94 28.84
N GLU A 467 19.72 35.57 28.95
CA GLU A 467 20.58 35.99 30.05
C GLU A 467 20.86 37.50 30.01
N GLU A 468 21.13 38.06 28.83
CA GLU A 468 21.27 39.50 28.62
C GLU A 468 19.98 40.27 28.96
N MET A 469 18.83 39.77 28.51
CA MET A 469 17.54 40.37 28.81
C MET A 469 17.23 40.38 30.30
N ASN A 470 17.54 39.29 31.02
CA ASN A 470 17.43 39.23 32.48
C ASN A 470 18.32 40.28 33.18
N LYS A 471 19.55 40.53 32.68
CA LYS A 471 20.45 41.57 33.21
C LYS A 471 19.87 42.97 33.03
N GLU A 472 19.34 43.28 31.85
CA GLU A 472 18.71 44.58 31.55
C GLU A 472 17.45 44.85 32.39
N ILE A 473 16.56 43.87 32.51
CA ILE A 473 15.35 43.98 33.35
C ILE A 473 15.75 44.21 34.83
N GLY A 474 16.80 43.53 35.30
CA GLY A 474 17.37 43.76 36.64
C GLY A 474 17.89 45.18 36.83
N TYR A 475 18.59 45.74 35.83
CA TYR A 475 19.09 47.12 35.85
C TYR A 475 17.96 48.16 35.90
N ILE A 476 16.90 47.96 35.11
CA ILE A 476 15.71 48.83 35.09
C ILE A 476 15.01 48.81 36.46
N ASN A 477 14.80 47.62 37.04
CA ASN A 477 14.15 47.48 38.35
C ASN A 477 14.95 48.18 39.45
N LYS A 478 16.28 48.03 39.45
CA LYS A 478 17.17 48.73 40.40
C LYS A 478 17.09 50.25 40.24
N THR A 479 17.16 50.75 39.01
CA THR A 479 17.12 52.20 38.71
C THR A 479 15.79 52.84 39.13
N ILE A 480 14.68 52.12 38.95
CA ILE A 480 13.35 52.56 39.42
C ILE A 480 13.34 52.62 40.94
N LYS A 481 13.80 51.58 41.65
CA LYS A 481 13.85 51.59 43.12
C LYS A 481 14.71 52.72 43.67
N ASP A 482 15.89 52.95 43.08
CA ASP A 482 16.84 53.98 43.54
C ASP A 482 16.32 55.41 43.32
N LYS A 483 15.56 55.68 42.24
CA LYS A 483 14.98 57.02 41.96
C LYS A 483 13.69 57.34 42.71
N PHE A 484 13.01 56.35 43.25
CA PHE A 484 11.75 56.53 43.99
C PHE A 484 11.89 56.31 45.50
N ALA A 485 13.08 55.92 45.99
CA ALA A 485 13.42 55.84 47.41
C ALA A 485 14.13 57.11 47.95
N ALA A 486 14.43 58.08 47.09
CA ALA A 486 14.93 59.42 47.42
C ALA A 486 13.82 60.46 47.19
#